data_AF-A0A930WJU1-F1
#
_entry.id   AF-A0A930WJU1-F1
#
_cell.length_a   1.000
_cell.length_b   1.000
_cell.length_c   1.000
_cell.angle_alpha   90.00
_cell.angle_beta   90.00
_cell.angle_gamma   90.00
#
_symmetry.space_group_name_H-M   'P 1'
#
loop_
_entity.id
_entity.type
_entity.pdbx_description
1 polymer ?
#
loop_
_entity_poly.entity_id
_entity_poly.type
_entity_poly.pdbx_seq_one_letter_code
_entity_poly.pdbx_strand_id
1 'polypeptide(L)'
;MTWSRRNKMGLFDFLFGKKKESESESSCILGVINVIGVDDNATDLIIEGFVQGTIKVGDELVVTKISCLSKTPVKTVISSIYVDEEEVQEASEKVVKVKVKDGNKLGIYKGTVLHSENVTDTQVYLTYRFAMDIAFVRQQDGILTEEDREKLAASDISEIWSLYWKAHLEEFEKVKEIKMKVDQRRRDFFNLIRKKLFLLDDIYVIYSTKTNEPHLFATASLDGNKGITVSHSWVYLIPSSYMHYRKEIYKKDERNDFKRIENGPEKEGIRNFLRDLFIYDGVESILYFTEDTLIFAKELMDLPNYEGVDEAEIPVTNPDLMKFLHLSSQLDGIEDKEEKNIGKAYFYLLARFTKTAKFIAPMQLHGYDQLLEDNPQTAIEPNIPFNLAIKQGKTKEKAVQVYTDWKRLRKHFGEEYKGLVVTLDELVKDYDVVINPGEYPIALFMTEEFFNAVD
;
A
#
# COMPACT_ATOMS: atom_id res chain seq x y z
N MET A 1 42.37 6.01 -21.73
CA MET A 1 42.34 6.97 -20.60
C MET A 1 42.26 6.18 -19.31
N THR A 2 43.18 6.47 -18.41
CA THR A 2 43.61 5.63 -17.28
C THR A 2 42.56 5.53 -16.17
N TRP A 3 42.20 4.28 -15.85
CA TRP A 3 41.43 3.90 -14.66
C TRP A 3 42.20 4.28 -13.38
N SER A 4 41.59 5.10 -12.52
CA SER A 4 42.09 5.38 -11.18
C SER A 4 41.55 4.34 -10.19
N ARG A 5 42.46 3.52 -9.66
CA ARG A 5 42.22 2.59 -8.55
C ARG A 5 41.88 3.39 -7.28
N ARG A 6 40.63 3.34 -6.84
CA ARG A 6 40.25 3.49 -5.43
C ARG A 6 39.58 2.20 -4.98
N ASN A 7 40.19 1.53 -4.01
CA ASN A 7 39.61 0.40 -3.28
C ASN A 7 38.24 0.80 -2.70
N LYS A 8 37.18 0.41 -3.38
CA LYS A 8 35.86 0.20 -2.80
C LYS A 8 35.57 -1.28 -3.02
N MET A 9 35.23 -2.04 -1.97
CA MET A 9 34.52 -3.30 -2.16
C MET A 9 33.33 -2.99 -3.06
N GLY A 10 33.26 -3.63 -4.22
CA GLY A 10 32.20 -3.36 -5.19
C GLY A 10 30.85 -3.80 -4.64
N LEU A 11 29.77 -3.11 -5.03
CA LEU A 11 28.40 -3.56 -4.81
C LEU A 11 28.20 -5.04 -5.21
N PHE A 12 29.00 -5.51 -6.19
CA PHE A 12 29.13 -6.91 -6.60
C PHE A 12 29.66 -7.86 -5.50
N ASP A 13 30.75 -7.52 -4.82
CA ASP A 13 31.29 -8.36 -3.73
C ASP A 13 30.35 -8.41 -2.53
N PHE A 14 29.57 -7.34 -2.32
CA PHE A 14 28.58 -7.22 -1.25
C PHE A 14 27.32 -8.06 -1.51
N LEU A 15 26.85 -8.12 -2.76
CA LEU A 15 25.62 -8.85 -3.12
C LEU A 15 25.84 -10.37 -3.23
N PHE A 16 27.05 -10.83 -3.56
CA PHE A 16 27.28 -12.20 -4.03
C PHE A 16 28.44 -12.92 -3.34
N GLY A 17 28.69 -12.63 -2.05
CA GLY A 17 29.83 -13.13 -1.27
C GLY A 17 30.36 -14.52 -1.70
N LYS A 18 31.67 -14.60 -1.93
CA LYS A 18 32.34 -15.81 -2.46
C LYS A 18 31.91 -17.09 -1.72
N LYS A 19 31.19 -17.99 -2.40
CA LYS A 19 31.01 -19.37 -1.94
C LYS A 19 32.07 -20.28 -2.54
N LYS A 20 32.54 -21.23 -1.73
CA LYS A 20 33.43 -22.33 -2.11
C LYS A 20 32.74 -23.22 -3.14
N GLU A 21 33.50 -23.63 -4.16
CA GLU A 21 33.15 -24.67 -5.11
C GLU A 21 32.79 -25.96 -4.35
N SER A 22 31.51 -26.31 -4.35
CA SER A 22 31.05 -27.68 -4.17
C SER A 22 30.37 -28.08 -5.46
N GLU A 23 30.77 -29.21 -6.02
CA GLU A 23 30.15 -29.88 -7.17
C GLU A 23 28.63 -29.97 -6.94
N SER A 24 27.90 -29.03 -7.53
CA SER A 24 26.45 -28.97 -7.57
C SER A 24 26.09 -28.61 -9.01
N GLU A 25 25.01 -29.22 -9.52
CA GLU A 25 24.50 -29.01 -10.88
C GLU A 25 24.66 -27.56 -11.34
N SER A 26 25.23 -27.35 -12.53
CA SER A 26 25.57 -26.02 -13.05
C SER A 26 24.35 -25.09 -12.98
N SER A 27 24.31 -24.23 -11.97
CA SER A 27 23.24 -23.26 -11.80
C SER A 27 23.55 -22.06 -12.70
N CYS A 28 22.62 -21.73 -13.60
CA CYS A 28 22.68 -20.55 -14.45
C CYS A 28 21.54 -19.59 -14.06
N ILE A 29 21.82 -18.29 -14.01
CA ILE A 29 20.80 -17.26 -13.89
C ILE A 29 21.18 -16.02 -14.71
N LEU A 30 20.20 -15.46 -15.41
CA LEU A 30 20.34 -14.28 -16.24
C LEU A 30 19.14 -13.35 -16.04
N GLY A 31 19.41 -12.08 -15.76
CA GLY A 31 18.40 -11.01 -15.73
C GLY A 31 18.40 -10.26 -17.06
N VAL A 32 17.23 -10.10 -17.67
CA VAL A 32 17.05 -9.40 -18.95
C VAL A 32 17.24 -7.90 -18.75
N ILE A 33 18.32 -7.35 -19.29
CA ILE A 33 18.64 -5.91 -19.28
C ILE A 33 18.01 -5.24 -20.50
N ASN A 34 18.03 -5.92 -21.66
CA ASN A 34 17.48 -5.39 -22.88
C ASN A 34 16.78 -6.48 -23.73
N VAL A 35 15.84 -6.05 -24.55
CA VAL A 35 15.09 -6.87 -25.50
C VAL A 35 15.32 -6.28 -26.89
N ILE A 36 15.83 -7.10 -27.80
CA ILE A 36 16.17 -6.71 -29.17
C ILE A 36 15.15 -7.40 -30.09
N GLY A 37 14.25 -6.61 -30.68
CA GLY A 37 13.29 -7.09 -31.65
C GLY A 37 14.00 -7.61 -32.90
N VAL A 38 13.68 -8.85 -33.31
CA VAL A 38 14.25 -9.47 -34.51
C VAL A 38 13.28 -9.39 -35.70
N ASP A 39 11.97 -9.42 -35.44
CA ASP A 39 10.83 -9.18 -36.35
C ASP A 39 9.53 -9.24 -35.51
N ASP A 40 8.49 -8.46 -35.81
CA ASP A 40 7.18 -8.53 -35.14
C ASP A 40 6.50 -9.91 -35.33
N ASN A 41 6.88 -10.64 -36.38
CA ASN A 41 6.40 -11.99 -36.69
C ASN A 41 7.28 -13.10 -36.10
N ALA A 42 8.44 -12.78 -35.51
CA ALA A 42 9.31 -13.78 -34.91
C ALA A 42 8.76 -14.22 -33.55
N THR A 43 8.69 -15.54 -33.36
CA THR A 43 8.34 -16.13 -32.06
C THR A 43 9.51 -16.04 -31.07
N ASP A 44 10.72 -16.17 -31.60
CA ASP A 44 11.97 -16.12 -30.83
C ASP A 44 12.39 -14.67 -30.59
N LEU A 45 13.10 -14.44 -29.49
CA LEU A 45 13.49 -13.10 -29.07
C LEU A 45 14.98 -13.08 -28.71
N ILE A 46 15.70 -12.03 -29.09
CA ILE A 46 17.07 -11.80 -28.62
C ILE A 46 17.00 -10.90 -27.39
N ILE A 47 17.55 -11.38 -26.28
CA ILE A 47 17.71 -10.61 -25.05
C ILE A 47 19.18 -10.35 -24.78
N GLU A 48 19.46 -9.29 -24.05
CA GLU A 48 20.76 -9.01 -23.44
C GLU A 48 20.65 -9.12 -21.93
N GLY A 49 21.64 -9.74 -21.29
CA GLY A 49 21.66 -9.89 -19.85
C GLY A 49 23.02 -10.34 -19.32
N PHE A 50 23.26 -10.11 -18.04
CA PHE A 50 24.43 -10.65 -17.33
C PHE A 50 24.13 -12.09 -16.88
N VAL A 51 24.98 -13.03 -17.28
CA VAL A 51 24.95 -14.43 -16.83
C VAL A 51 25.75 -14.56 -15.55
N GLN A 52 25.13 -15.11 -14.51
CA GLN A 52 25.83 -15.70 -13.37
C GLN A 52 25.77 -17.22 -13.50
N GLY A 53 26.90 -17.89 -13.29
CA GLY A 53 27.13 -19.28 -13.66
C GLY A 53 27.53 -19.41 -15.12
N THR A 54 27.14 -20.54 -15.74
CA THR A 54 27.44 -20.87 -17.14
C THR A 54 26.15 -21.14 -17.89
N ILE A 55 25.96 -20.48 -19.03
CA ILE A 55 24.85 -20.71 -19.96
C ILE A 55 25.36 -21.41 -21.22
N LYS A 56 24.61 -22.37 -21.75
CA LYS A 56 24.95 -23.14 -22.96
C LYS A 56 23.80 -23.14 -23.95
N VAL A 57 24.14 -23.28 -25.23
CA VAL A 57 23.14 -23.52 -26.28
C VAL A 57 22.45 -24.86 -25.99
N GLY A 58 21.12 -24.84 -26.01
CA GLY A 58 20.29 -25.99 -25.66
C GLY A 58 19.82 -26.03 -24.19
N ASP A 59 20.33 -25.14 -23.33
CA ASP A 59 19.87 -25.06 -21.94
C ASP A 59 18.38 -24.75 -21.88
N GLU A 60 17.65 -25.52 -21.06
CA GLU A 60 16.26 -25.26 -20.71
C GLU A 60 16.23 -24.47 -19.39
N LEU A 61 15.67 -23.26 -19.43
CA LEU A 61 15.63 -22.33 -18.30
C LEU A 61 14.19 -21.96 -17.94
N VAL A 62 13.94 -21.81 -16.65
CA VAL A 62 12.70 -21.26 -16.11
C VAL A 62 12.65 -19.77 -16.39
N VAL A 63 11.50 -19.29 -16.86
CA VAL A 63 11.22 -17.88 -17.13
C VAL A 63 10.36 -17.32 -16.00
N THR A 64 10.94 -16.43 -15.21
CA THR A 64 10.29 -15.82 -14.05
C THR A 64 10.07 -14.32 -14.26
N LYS A 65 8.80 -13.92 -14.24
CA LYS A 65 8.35 -12.52 -14.17
C LYS A 65 7.91 -12.24 -12.75
N ILE A 66 8.77 -11.62 -11.94
CA ILE A 66 8.53 -11.47 -10.49
C ILE A 66 7.21 -10.73 -10.20
N SER A 67 6.86 -9.74 -11.02
CA SER A 67 5.62 -8.99 -10.87
C SER A 67 4.36 -9.72 -11.38
N CYS A 68 4.51 -10.89 -12.00
CA CYS A 68 3.41 -11.69 -12.55
C CYS A 68 3.77 -13.18 -12.50
N LEU A 69 3.85 -13.72 -11.28
CA LEU A 69 4.20 -15.13 -11.07
C LEU A 69 3.10 -16.04 -11.63
N SER A 70 3.49 -16.91 -12.56
CA SER A 70 2.61 -17.97 -13.05
C SER A 70 2.50 -19.07 -12.01
N LYS A 71 1.30 -19.67 -11.88
CA LYS A 71 1.09 -20.83 -10.99
C LYS A 71 1.95 -22.04 -11.38
N THR A 72 2.24 -22.16 -12.67
CA THR A 72 3.10 -23.19 -13.24
C THR A 72 4.38 -22.54 -13.76
N PRO A 73 5.57 -23.05 -13.40
CA PRO A 73 6.82 -22.61 -14.00
C PRO A 73 6.73 -22.76 -15.52
N VAL A 74 7.10 -21.69 -16.23
CA VAL A 74 7.18 -21.71 -17.69
C VAL A 74 8.65 -21.78 -18.06
N LYS A 75 8.99 -22.56 -19.08
CA LYS A 75 10.37 -22.78 -19.50
C LYS A 75 10.60 -22.32 -20.93
N THR A 76 11.85 -22.07 -21.26
CA THR A 76 12.33 -21.77 -22.61
C THR A 76 13.67 -22.43 -22.86
N VAL A 77 14.10 -22.48 -24.12
CA VAL A 77 15.39 -23.03 -24.53
C VAL A 77 16.25 -21.94 -25.17
N ILE A 78 17.53 -21.91 -24.80
CA ILE A 78 18.53 -21.04 -25.41
C ILE A 78 18.93 -21.62 -26.77
N SER A 79 18.67 -20.89 -27.86
CA SER A 79 18.99 -21.37 -29.22
C SER A 79 20.33 -20.89 -29.74
N SER A 80 20.79 -19.71 -29.32
CA SER A 80 22.08 -19.12 -29.69
C SER A 80 22.59 -18.21 -28.59
N ILE A 81 23.91 -18.10 -28.43
CA ILE A 81 24.58 -17.19 -27.50
C ILE A 81 25.58 -16.37 -28.30
N TYR A 82 25.60 -15.06 -28.09
CA TYR A 82 26.52 -14.13 -28.72
C TYR A 82 27.33 -13.38 -27.65
N VAL A 83 28.64 -13.38 -27.81
CA VAL A 83 29.61 -12.62 -26.99
C VAL A 83 30.43 -11.78 -27.95
N ASP A 84 30.45 -10.46 -27.75
CA ASP A 84 31.18 -9.53 -28.62
C ASP A 84 30.81 -9.69 -30.12
N GLU A 85 29.53 -9.95 -30.41
CA GLU A 85 28.96 -10.24 -31.75
C GLU A 85 29.39 -11.57 -32.39
N GLU A 86 30.15 -12.42 -31.69
CA GLU A 86 30.50 -13.78 -32.14
C GLU A 86 29.57 -14.82 -31.50
N GLU A 87 29.06 -15.76 -32.30
CA GLU A 87 28.25 -16.86 -31.80
C GLU A 87 29.12 -17.92 -31.10
N VAL A 88 28.77 -18.25 -29.85
CA VAL A 88 29.50 -19.21 -29.00
C VAL A 88 28.57 -20.30 -28.49
N GLN A 89 29.13 -21.45 -28.10
CA GLN A 89 28.34 -22.56 -27.56
C GLN A 89 28.06 -22.43 -26.06
N GLU A 90 28.89 -21.71 -25.33
CA GLU A 90 28.71 -21.43 -23.90
C GLU A 90 29.35 -20.09 -23.49
N ALA A 91 28.83 -19.50 -22.42
CA ALA A 91 29.38 -18.28 -21.82
C ALA A 91 29.22 -18.31 -20.29
N SER A 92 30.12 -17.65 -19.56
CA SER A 92 30.07 -17.59 -18.09
C SER A 92 30.45 -16.21 -17.56
N GLU A 93 29.78 -15.79 -16.48
CA GLU A 93 30.10 -14.59 -15.69
C GLU A 93 30.31 -13.31 -16.52
N LYS A 94 29.43 -13.08 -17.50
CA LYS A 94 29.52 -11.93 -18.42
C LYS A 94 28.17 -11.51 -18.99
N VAL A 95 28.14 -10.31 -19.55
CA VAL A 95 27.02 -9.86 -20.38
C VAL A 95 27.05 -10.59 -21.71
N VAL A 96 25.91 -11.11 -22.13
CA VAL A 96 25.73 -11.85 -23.37
C VAL A 96 24.45 -11.38 -24.06
N LYS A 97 24.36 -11.58 -25.37
CA LYS A 97 23.07 -11.63 -26.06
C LYS A 97 22.69 -13.10 -26.25
N VAL A 98 21.45 -13.47 -25.96
CA VAL A 98 20.95 -14.82 -26.20
C VAL A 98 19.67 -14.80 -26.99
N LYS A 99 19.55 -15.72 -27.94
CA LYS A 99 18.30 -15.98 -28.64
C LYS A 99 17.50 -17.02 -27.86
N VAL A 100 16.29 -16.65 -27.50
CA VAL A 100 15.39 -17.40 -26.62
C VAL A 100 14.21 -17.89 -27.44
N LYS A 101 13.97 -19.21 -27.42
CA LYS A 101 12.85 -19.81 -28.14
C LYS A 101 11.51 -19.34 -27.58
N ASP A 102 10.59 -18.98 -28.48
CA ASP A 102 9.25 -18.50 -28.12
C ASP A 102 9.23 -17.27 -27.17
N GLY A 103 10.33 -16.54 -27.04
CA GLY A 103 10.47 -15.44 -26.08
C GLY A 103 9.39 -14.36 -26.20
N ASN A 104 8.89 -14.09 -27.41
CA ASN A 104 7.80 -13.15 -27.64
C ASN A 104 6.46 -13.67 -27.06
N LYS A 105 6.13 -14.95 -27.30
CA LYS A 105 4.92 -15.60 -26.74
C LYS A 105 4.94 -15.67 -25.22
N LEU A 106 6.14 -15.82 -24.65
CA LEU A 106 6.36 -15.82 -23.19
C LEU A 106 6.21 -14.42 -22.57
N GLY A 107 6.18 -13.37 -23.41
CA GLY A 107 6.10 -11.99 -23.00
C GLY A 107 7.32 -11.57 -22.20
N ILE A 108 8.52 -11.96 -22.66
CA ILE A 108 9.79 -11.57 -22.03
C ILE A 108 9.98 -10.06 -22.20
N TYR A 109 10.32 -9.39 -21.10
CA TYR A 109 10.61 -7.94 -21.03
C TYR A 109 11.79 -7.66 -20.10
N LYS A 110 12.28 -6.41 -20.07
CA LYS A 110 13.37 -5.99 -19.19
C LYS A 110 13.00 -6.23 -17.72
N GLY A 111 13.84 -6.96 -17.00
CA GLY A 111 13.57 -7.46 -15.66
C GLY A 111 13.02 -8.90 -15.61
N THR A 112 12.69 -9.53 -16.73
CA THR A 112 12.44 -10.98 -16.72
C THR A 112 13.72 -11.72 -16.34
N VAL A 113 13.62 -12.78 -15.53
CA VAL A 113 14.77 -13.59 -15.10
C VAL A 113 14.67 -14.98 -15.71
N LEU A 114 15.74 -15.43 -16.37
CA LEU A 114 15.89 -16.80 -16.85
C LEU A 114 16.84 -17.55 -15.91
N HIS A 115 16.45 -18.70 -15.39
CA HIS A 115 17.28 -19.42 -14.42
C HIS A 115 17.09 -20.93 -14.44
N SER A 116 18.09 -21.66 -13.96
CA SER A 116 18.01 -23.09 -13.65
C SER A 116 17.03 -23.34 -12.49
N GLU A 117 16.44 -24.54 -12.42
CA GLU A 117 15.45 -24.88 -11.39
C GLU A 117 15.98 -24.86 -9.95
N ASN A 118 17.28 -25.04 -9.78
CA ASN A 118 17.94 -25.10 -8.47
C ASN A 118 18.29 -23.72 -7.87
N VAL A 119 17.89 -22.63 -8.52
CA VAL A 119 18.16 -21.25 -8.07
C VAL A 119 17.11 -20.82 -7.04
N THR A 120 17.56 -20.15 -5.97
CA THR A 120 16.67 -19.68 -4.89
C THR A 120 15.89 -18.42 -5.27
N ASP A 121 14.71 -18.22 -4.69
CA ASP A 121 13.89 -17.01 -4.88
C ASP A 121 14.66 -15.71 -4.57
N THR A 122 15.51 -15.73 -3.55
CA THR A 122 16.38 -14.60 -3.21
C THR A 122 17.35 -14.28 -4.34
N GLN A 123 17.96 -15.28 -4.96
CA GLN A 123 18.85 -15.05 -6.12
C GLN A 123 18.07 -14.49 -7.31
N VAL A 124 16.88 -15.05 -7.60
CA VAL A 124 16.00 -14.55 -8.65
C VAL A 124 15.66 -13.07 -8.43
N TYR A 125 15.25 -12.70 -7.21
CA TYR A 125 14.93 -11.32 -6.85
C TYR A 125 16.13 -10.38 -6.95
N LEU A 126 17.31 -10.79 -6.48
CA LEU A 126 18.52 -9.97 -6.58
C LEU A 126 18.94 -9.77 -8.04
N THR A 127 18.88 -10.81 -8.87
CA THR A 127 19.18 -10.70 -10.31
C THR A 127 18.17 -9.82 -11.03
N TYR A 128 16.88 -9.93 -10.70
CA TYR A 128 15.84 -9.02 -11.17
C TYR A 128 16.20 -7.57 -10.85
N ARG A 129 16.45 -7.24 -9.57
CA ARG A 129 16.76 -5.86 -9.18
C ARG A 129 18.02 -5.33 -9.86
N PHE A 130 19.03 -6.18 -10.04
CA PHE A 130 20.24 -5.83 -10.77
C PHE A 130 19.95 -5.48 -12.24
N ALA A 131 19.14 -6.31 -12.92
CA ALA A 131 18.73 -6.03 -14.30
C ALA A 131 17.91 -4.73 -14.41
N MET A 132 17.01 -4.49 -13.45
CA MET A 132 16.20 -3.27 -13.38
C MET A 132 17.07 -2.02 -13.14
N ASP A 133 18.07 -2.09 -12.26
CA ASP A 133 19.03 -0.99 -12.01
C ASP A 133 19.79 -0.63 -13.29
N ILE A 134 20.33 -1.63 -14.00
CA ILE A 134 21.06 -1.37 -15.24
C ILE A 134 20.12 -0.79 -16.30
N ALA A 135 19.02 -1.46 -16.59
CA ALA A 135 18.12 -1.11 -17.68
C ALA A 135 17.48 0.26 -17.45
N PHE A 136 16.86 0.47 -16.29
CA PHE A 136 16.00 1.62 -16.07
C PHE A 136 16.70 2.78 -15.38
N VAL A 137 17.67 2.53 -14.51
CA VAL A 137 18.37 3.61 -13.79
C VAL A 137 19.62 4.06 -14.56
N ARG A 138 20.52 3.14 -14.88
CA ARG A 138 21.82 3.49 -15.49
C ARG A 138 21.72 3.80 -16.98
N GLN A 139 20.95 3.03 -17.73
CA GLN A 139 20.83 3.20 -19.18
C GLN A 139 19.74 4.20 -19.57
N GLN A 140 18.56 4.10 -18.96
CA GLN A 140 17.40 4.95 -19.31
C GLN A 140 17.18 6.15 -18.40
N ASP A 141 17.93 6.31 -17.30
CA ASP A 141 17.80 7.47 -16.41
C ASP A 141 16.36 7.72 -15.90
N GLY A 142 15.65 6.61 -15.64
CA GLY A 142 14.26 6.58 -15.20
C GLY A 142 13.24 7.02 -16.27
N ILE A 143 13.64 7.14 -17.54
CA ILE A 143 12.74 7.51 -18.65
C ILE A 143 12.17 6.24 -19.29
N LEU A 144 10.94 5.90 -18.93
CA LEU A 144 10.24 4.75 -19.50
C LEU A 144 9.76 5.03 -20.94
N THR A 145 10.12 4.14 -21.87
CA THR A 145 9.58 4.11 -23.24
C THR A 145 8.12 3.66 -23.25
N GLU A 146 7.43 3.76 -24.39
CA GLU A 146 6.04 3.32 -24.49
C GLU A 146 5.91 1.80 -24.27
N GLU A 147 6.83 1.01 -24.82
CA GLU A 147 6.89 -0.43 -24.59
C GLU A 147 7.11 -0.76 -23.10
N ASP A 148 8.00 -0.03 -22.43
CA ASP A 148 8.22 -0.20 -20.99
C ASP A 148 6.93 0.09 -20.20
N ARG A 149 6.22 1.17 -20.55
CA ARG A 149 4.94 1.55 -19.90
C ARG A 149 3.85 0.52 -20.13
N GLU A 150 3.83 -0.13 -21.28
CA GLU A 150 2.88 -1.19 -21.59
C GLU A 150 3.18 -2.45 -20.75
N LYS A 151 4.42 -2.95 -20.84
CA LYS A 151 4.82 -4.26 -20.30
C LYS A 151 5.04 -4.28 -18.79
N LEU A 152 5.54 -3.19 -18.19
CA LEU A 152 5.85 -3.17 -16.76
C LEU A 152 4.57 -3.21 -15.90
N ALA A 153 4.58 -4.01 -14.85
CA ALA A 153 3.55 -3.99 -13.83
C ALA A 153 3.71 -2.78 -12.89
N ALA A 154 2.67 -2.46 -12.11
CA ALA A 154 2.75 -1.42 -11.10
C ALA A 154 3.88 -1.67 -10.08
N SER A 155 4.10 -2.93 -9.68
CA SER A 155 5.20 -3.32 -8.77
C SER A 155 6.58 -3.16 -9.39
N ASP A 156 6.74 -3.45 -10.70
CA ASP A 156 8.00 -3.18 -11.40
C ASP A 156 8.33 -1.69 -11.38
N ILE A 157 7.33 -0.85 -11.64
CA ILE A 157 7.51 0.61 -11.62
C ILE A 157 7.89 1.11 -10.22
N SER A 158 7.30 0.52 -9.17
CA SER A 158 7.66 0.82 -7.78
C SER A 158 9.12 0.45 -7.45
N GLU A 159 9.62 -0.68 -7.98
CA GLU A 159 11.03 -1.08 -7.83
C GLU A 159 11.98 -0.15 -8.57
N ILE A 160 11.65 0.21 -9.82
CA ILE A 160 12.43 1.19 -10.58
C ILE A 160 12.51 2.50 -9.82
N TRP A 161 11.39 2.99 -9.28
CA TRP A 161 11.38 4.20 -8.48
C TRP A 161 12.26 4.06 -7.24
N SER A 162 12.16 2.96 -6.48
CA SER A 162 13.01 2.72 -5.30
C SER A 162 14.50 2.72 -5.66
N LEU A 163 14.89 2.05 -6.75
CA LEU A 163 16.27 2.03 -7.23
C LEU A 163 16.75 3.43 -7.67
N TYR A 164 15.92 4.13 -8.47
CA TYR A 164 16.23 5.46 -8.96
C TYR A 164 16.36 6.47 -7.82
N TRP A 165 15.46 6.44 -6.84
CA TRP A 165 15.51 7.27 -5.64
C TRP A 165 16.80 7.03 -4.85
N LYS A 166 17.12 5.77 -4.56
CA LYS A 166 18.34 5.38 -3.82
C LYS A 166 19.63 5.79 -4.53
N ALA A 167 19.66 5.71 -5.86
CA ALA A 167 20.80 6.12 -6.66
C ALA A 167 21.08 7.63 -6.57
N HIS A 168 20.07 8.45 -6.28
CA HIS A 168 20.18 9.91 -6.25
C HIS A 168 20.07 10.52 -4.85
N LEU A 169 19.81 9.71 -3.80
CA LEU A 169 19.51 10.18 -2.44
C LEU A 169 20.58 11.15 -1.89
N GLU A 170 21.86 10.81 -2.04
CA GLU A 170 22.97 11.62 -1.50
C GLU A 170 23.15 12.98 -2.17
N GLU A 171 22.77 13.08 -3.45
CA GLU A 171 22.90 14.29 -4.27
C GLU A 171 21.61 15.11 -4.30
N PHE A 172 20.45 14.46 -4.10
CA PHE A 172 19.12 15.06 -4.07
C PHE A 172 19.03 16.22 -3.08
N GLU A 173 19.58 16.05 -1.88
CA GLU A 173 19.54 17.10 -0.84
C GLU A 173 20.51 18.26 -1.11
N LYS A 174 21.51 18.05 -1.99
CA LYS A 174 22.61 19.00 -2.20
C LYS A 174 22.48 19.78 -3.50
N VAL A 175 21.86 19.19 -4.53
CA VAL A 175 21.85 19.72 -5.89
C VAL A 175 20.42 19.98 -6.35
N LYS A 176 20.07 21.25 -6.53
CA LYS A 176 18.71 21.69 -6.91
C LYS A 176 18.23 21.07 -8.23
N GLU A 177 19.10 20.93 -9.21
CA GLU A 177 18.75 20.35 -10.52
C GLU A 177 18.39 18.86 -10.40
N ILE A 178 19.17 18.11 -9.62
CA ILE A 178 18.89 16.69 -9.31
C ILE A 178 17.58 16.58 -8.54
N LYS A 179 17.34 17.45 -7.56
CA LYS A 179 16.05 17.50 -6.87
C LYS A 179 14.88 17.67 -7.83
N MET A 180 14.94 18.66 -8.72
CA MET A 180 13.87 18.90 -9.71
C MET A 180 13.67 17.70 -10.64
N LYS A 181 14.75 17.06 -11.07
CA LYS A 181 14.72 15.88 -11.94
C LYS A 181 14.08 14.68 -11.22
N VAL A 182 14.49 14.40 -9.99
CA VAL A 182 13.93 13.33 -9.16
C VAL A 182 12.45 13.58 -8.85
N ASP A 183 12.08 14.82 -8.53
CA ASP A 183 10.68 15.21 -8.30
C ASP A 183 9.81 14.98 -9.56
N GLN A 184 10.35 15.26 -10.76
CA GLN A 184 9.66 14.97 -12.01
C GLN A 184 9.52 13.46 -12.23
N ARG A 185 10.59 12.68 -12.03
CA ARG A 185 10.56 11.22 -12.16
C ARG A 185 9.57 10.58 -11.18
N ARG A 186 9.53 11.08 -9.94
CA ARG A 186 8.53 10.65 -8.95
C ARG A 186 7.11 10.80 -9.49
N ARG A 187 6.77 11.98 -10.03
CA ARG A 187 5.45 12.26 -10.61
C ARG A 187 5.15 11.31 -11.77
N ASP A 188 6.10 11.09 -12.67
CA ASP A 188 5.93 10.22 -13.83
C ASP A 188 5.64 8.77 -13.40
N PHE A 189 6.45 8.23 -12.47
CA PHE A 189 6.26 6.87 -11.94
C PHE A 189 4.96 6.74 -11.16
N PHE A 190 4.64 7.68 -10.27
CA PHE A 190 3.45 7.60 -9.41
C PHE A 190 2.16 7.69 -10.24
N ASN A 191 2.15 8.53 -11.28
CA ASN A 191 1.05 8.58 -12.24
C ASN A 191 0.84 7.24 -12.96
N LEU A 192 1.92 6.55 -13.33
CA LEU A 192 1.83 5.26 -13.99
C LEU A 192 1.41 4.13 -13.02
N ILE A 193 1.93 4.15 -11.79
CA ILE A 193 1.49 3.24 -10.71
C ILE A 193 -0.01 3.43 -10.47
N ARG A 194 -0.50 4.66 -10.31
CA ARG A 194 -1.93 4.97 -10.14
C ARG A 194 -2.77 4.36 -11.26
N LYS A 195 -2.36 4.51 -12.53
CA LYS A 195 -3.09 3.96 -13.68
C LYS A 195 -3.19 2.44 -13.65
N LYS A 196 -2.12 1.75 -13.23
CA LYS A 196 -2.05 0.28 -13.23
C LYS A 196 -2.59 -0.36 -11.95
N LEU A 197 -2.50 0.33 -10.80
CA LEU A 197 -2.95 -0.16 -9.49
C LEU A 197 -4.44 -0.56 -9.52
N PHE A 198 -5.29 0.27 -10.11
CA PHE A 198 -6.72 0.00 -10.19
C PHE A 198 -7.11 -1.04 -11.25
N LEU A 199 -6.16 -1.52 -12.06
CA LEU A 199 -6.39 -2.58 -13.05
C LEU A 199 -6.05 -3.97 -12.50
N LEU A 200 -5.35 -4.04 -11.36
CA LEU A 200 -4.99 -5.30 -10.70
C LEU A 200 -6.23 -6.15 -10.42
N ASP A 201 -6.10 -7.47 -10.45
CA ASP A 201 -7.19 -8.38 -10.07
C ASP A 201 -7.42 -8.35 -8.56
N ASP A 202 -6.34 -8.21 -7.81
CA ASP A 202 -6.35 -8.15 -6.36
C ASP A 202 -5.08 -7.50 -5.82
N ILE A 203 -5.16 -7.11 -4.55
CA ILE A 203 -4.04 -6.63 -3.76
C ILE A 203 -4.20 -7.13 -2.34
N TYR A 204 -3.10 -7.26 -1.61
CA TYR A 204 -3.16 -7.59 -0.20
C TYR A 204 -2.86 -6.39 0.68
N VAL A 205 -3.48 -6.39 1.86
CA VAL A 205 -3.34 -5.33 2.85
C VAL A 205 -3.04 -5.96 4.20
N ILE A 206 -2.19 -5.31 4.98
CA ILE A 206 -1.91 -5.70 6.36
C ILE A 206 -3.10 -5.27 7.21
N TYR A 207 -3.64 -6.20 7.99
CA TYR A 207 -4.70 -5.97 8.96
C TYR A 207 -4.14 -6.16 10.36
N SER A 208 -4.63 -5.37 11.32
CA SER A 208 -4.34 -5.61 12.73
C SER A 208 -5.23 -6.76 13.22
N THR A 209 -4.63 -7.79 13.81
CA THR A 209 -5.40 -8.90 14.41
C THR A 209 -6.21 -8.44 15.63
N LYS A 210 -5.77 -7.36 16.29
CA LYS A 210 -6.43 -6.75 17.45
C LYS A 210 -7.73 -6.05 17.06
N THR A 211 -7.70 -5.25 16.00
CA THR A 211 -8.87 -4.45 15.58
C THR A 211 -9.67 -5.12 14.46
N ASN A 212 -9.11 -6.13 13.79
CA ASN A 212 -9.65 -6.76 12.59
C ASN A 212 -9.88 -5.79 11.42
N GLU A 213 -9.24 -4.63 11.45
CA GLU A 213 -9.29 -3.55 10.45
C GLU A 213 -7.92 -3.39 9.77
N PRO A 214 -7.82 -2.70 8.61
CA PRO A 214 -6.54 -2.37 7.99
C PRO A 214 -5.58 -1.74 9.00
N HIS A 215 -4.35 -2.25 9.06
CA HIS A 215 -3.34 -1.77 9.99
C HIS A 215 -2.89 -0.38 9.56
N LEU A 216 -3.17 0.61 10.41
CA LEU A 216 -2.76 1.99 10.19
C LEU A 216 -1.36 2.22 10.75
N PHE A 217 -0.43 2.63 9.90
CA PHE A 217 0.92 2.97 10.29
C PHE A 217 1.06 4.48 10.44
N ALA A 218 1.82 4.91 11.43
CA ALA A 218 2.28 6.28 11.60
C ALA A 218 3.56 6.27 12.46
N THR A 219 4.45 7.22 12.23
CA THR A 219 5.61 7.45 13.09
C THR A 219 5.29 8.56 14.08
N ALA A 220 5.41 8.29 15.37
CA ALA A 220 5.34 9.29 16.41
C ALA A 220 6.75 9.63 16.92
N SER A 221 7.01 10.91 17.13
CA SER A 221 8.19 11.38 17.87
C SER A 221 7.76 12.21 19.06
N LEU A 222 8.37 11.92 20.21
CA LEU A 222 8.22 12.69 21.45
C LEU A 222 9.36 13.70 21.49
N ASP A 223 9.12 14.92 21.02
CA ASP A 223 10.13 15.98 21.04
C ASP A 223 10.08 16.72 22.40
N GLY A 224 10.52 16.05 23.48
CA GLY A 224 10.65 16.63 24.83
C GLY A 224 9.57 17.67 25.21
N ASN A 225 10.00 18.91 25.49
CA ASN A 225 9.13 20.03 25.90
C ASN A 225 8.19 20.58 24.79
N LYS A 226 8.22 20.05 23.57
CA LYS A 226 7.44 20.56 22.41
C LYS A 226 6.21 19.70 22.06
N GLY A 227 5.95 18.65 22.81
CA GLY A 227 4.79 17.77 22.62
C GLY A 227 5.05 16.61 21.65
N ILE A 228 3.98 15.96 21.20
CA ILE A 228 4.03 14.85 20.25
C ILE A 228 3.88 15.36 18.82
N THR A 229 4.74 14.88 17.92
CA THR A 229 4.52 14.98 16.47
C THR A 229 4.18 13.61 15.93
N VAL A 230 3.12 13.52 15.13
CA VAL A 230 2.70 12.29 14.45
C VAL A 230 2.78 12.53 12.94
N SER A 231 3.43 11.62 12.22
CA SER A 231 3.49 11.68 10.76
C SER A 231 2.11 11.52 10.12
N HIS A 232 2.07 11.68 8.80
CA HIS A 232 0.94 11.20 8.01
C HIS A 232 0.73 9.70 8.25
N SER A 233 -0.52 9.27 8.23
CA SER A 233 -0.90 7.86 8.36
C SER A 233 -0.85 7.15 6.99
N TRP A 234 -0.55 5.85 7.00
CA TRP A 234 -0.61 5.04 5.79
C TRP A 234 -1.03 3.60 6.04
N VAL A 235 -1.51 2.95 4.97
CA VAL A 235 -1.67 1.48 4.92
C VAL A 235 -0.69 0.88 3.94
N TYR A 236 -0.31 -0.38 4.16
CA TYR A 236 0.60 -1.10 3.28
C TYR A 236 -0.19 -1.89 2.23
N LEU A 237 0.02 -1.59 0.96
CA LEU A 237 -0.51 -2.36 -0.16
C LEU A 237 0.56 -3.28 -0.78
N ILE A 238 0.27 -4.57 -0.85
CA ILE A 238 1.19 -5.63 -1.27
C ILE A 238 0.66 -6.30 -2.54
N PRO A 239 1.40 -6.25 -3.66
CA PRO A 239 1.04 -6.98 -4.86
C PRO A 239 1.07 -8.49 -4.61
N SER A 240 0.11 -9.20 -5.17
CA SER A 240 -0.09 -10.64 -4.92
C SER A 240 1.11 -11.50 -5.29
N SER A 241 1.87 -11.09 -6.31
CA SER A 241 3.10 -11.77 -6.72
C SER A 241 4.19 -11.73 -5.64
N TYR A 242 4.17 -10.76 -4.72
CA TYR A 242 5.14 -10.61 -3.63
C TYR A 242 4.65 -11.14 -2.29
N MET A 243 3.47 -11.76 -2.25
CA MET A 243 2.88 -12.21 -0.99
C MET A 243 3.71 -13.30 -0.31
N HIS A 244 4.33 -14.20 -1.08
CA HIS A 244 5.20 -15.25 -0.52
C HIS A 244 6.36 -14.63 0.27
N TYR A 245 7.07 -13.66 -0.32
CA TYR A 245 8.18 -12.94 0.31
C TYR A 245 7.73 -12.13 1.54
N ARG A 246 6.60 -11.42 1.45
CA ARG A 246 6.11 -10.58 2.56
C ARG A 246 5.61 -11.42 3.74
N LYS A 247 4.96 -12.56 3.50
CA LYS A 247 4.55 -13.47 4.58
C LYS A 247 5.73 -13.96 5.40
N GLU A 248 6.88 -14.20 4.79
CA GLU A 248 8.07 -14.64 5.53
C GLU A 248 8.60 -13.57 6.48
N ILE A 249 8.60 -12.30 6.05
CA ILE A 249 9.03 -11.16 6.88
C ILE A 249 8.14 -11.01 8.12
N TYR A 250 6.81 -11.12 7.94
CA TYR A 250 5.83 -10.96 9.02
C TYR A 250 5.44 -12.28 9.69
N LYS A 251 6.10 -13.40 9.37
CA LYS A 251 5.73 -14.74 9.86
C LYS A 251 5.68 -14.86 11.39
N LYS A 252 6.47 -14.03 12.09
CA LYS A 252 6.58 -14.03 13.55
C LYS A 252 5.72 -12.96 14.22
N ASP A 253 4.99 -12.16 13.45
CA ASP A 253 4.20 -11.05 13.97
C ASP A 253 2.73 -11.46 14.11
N GLU A 254 2.35 -11.89 15.31
CA GLU A 254 0.98 -12.31 15.63
C GLU A 254 -0.03 -11.13 15.62
N ARG A 255 0.46 -9.89 15.53
CA ARG A 255 -0.39 -8.68 15.50
C ARG A 255 -0.86 -8.32 14.11
N ASN A 256 -0.30 -8.97 13.09
CA ASN A 256 -0.54 -8.65 11.69
C ASN A 256 -1.10 -9.86 10.92
N ASP A 257 -2.17 -9.61 10.17
CA ASP A 257 -2.76 -10.56 9.23
C ASP A 257 -2.76 -9.96 7.81
N PHE A 258 -2.84 -10.80 6.79
CA PHE A 258 -2.87 -10.38 5.39
C PHE A 258 -4.20 -10.73 4.77
N LYS A 259 -4.97 -9.70 4.40
CA LYS A 259 -6.25 -9.91 3.71
C LYS A 259 -6.16 -9.49 2.25
N ARG A 260 -6.77 -10.32 1.40
CA ARG A 260 -6.90 -10.07 -0.03
C ARG A 260 -8.08 -9.13 -0.26
N ILE A 261 -7.84 -8.07 -1.01
CA ILE A 261 -8.84 -7.15 -1.53
C ILE A 261 -8.99 -7.45 -3.01
N GLU A 262 -10.13 -8.01 -3.38
CA GLU A 262 -10.45 -8.33 -4.78
C GLU A 262 -10.99 -7.10 -5.49
N ASN A 263 -10.57 -6.90 -6.73
CA ASN A 263 -11.04 -5.76 -7.53
C ASN A 263 -12.40 -6.03 -8.20
N GLY A 264 -12.80 -7.30 -8.26
CA GLY A 264 -14.02 -7.75 -8.91
C GLY A 264 -13.99 -7.58 -10.44
N PRO A 265 -15.05 -8.04 -11.13
CA PRO A 265 -15.14 -7.96 -12.59
C PRO A 265 -15.23 -6.52 -13.10
N GLU A 266 -15.80 -5.61 -12.32
CA GLU A 266 -15.97 -4.19 -12.68
C GLU A 266 -14.71 -3.34 -12.43
N LYS A 267 -13.67 -3.91 -11.81
CA LYS A 267 -12.41 -3.22 -11.48
C LYS A 267 -12.54 -2.01 -10.55
N GLU A 268 -13.56 -2.03 -9.69
CA GLU A 268 -13.85 -0.96 -8.73
C GLU A 268 -13.62 -1.37 -7.27
N GLY A 269 -13.40 -2.65 -6.97
CA GLY A 269 -13.22 -3.13 -5.59
C GLY A 269 -12.04 -2.49 -4.87
N ILE A 270 -10.88 -2.38 -5.53
CA ILE A 270 -9.70 -1.72 -4.95
C ILE A 270 -9.94 -0.22 -4.78
N ARG A 271 -10.59 0.43 -5.75
CA ARG A 271 -10.91 1.86 -5.67
C ARG A 271 -11.84 2.14 -4.50
N ASN A 272 -12.93 1.39 -4.38
CA ASN A 272 -13.90 1.56 -3.30
C ASN A 272 -13.27 1.33 -1.93
N PHE A 273 -12.43 0.29 -1.80
CA PHE A 273 -11.67 0.02 -0.57
C PHE A 273 -10.79 1.22 -0.16
N LEU A 274 -9.97 1.74 -1.08
CA LEU A 274 -9.08 2.87 -0.78
C LEU A 274 -9.85 4.16 -0.52
N ARG A 275 -10.93 4.41 -1.26
CA ARG A 275 -11.80 5.58 -1.03
C ARG A 275 -12.37 5.55 0.38
N ASP A 276 -12.84 4.39 0.83
CA ASP A 276 -13.42 4.25 2.16
C ASP A 276 -12.37 4.47 3.26
N LEU A 277 -11.16 3.95 3.08
CA LEU A 277 -10.04 4.21 3.98
C LEU A 277 -9.73 5.70 4.13
N PHE A 278 -9.70 6.43 3.02
CA PHE A 278 -9.37 7.85 3.02
C PHE A 278 -10.47 8.73 3.61
N ILE A 279 -11.74 8.42 3.30
CA ILE A 279 -12.88 9.24 3.73
C ILE A 279 -13.26 8.94 5.19
N TYR A 280 -13.25 7.67 5.59
CA TYR A 280 -13.84 7.24 6.86
C TYR A 280 -12.81 6.84 7.91
N ASP A 281 -11.63 6.36 7.53
CA ASP A 281 -10.69 5.72 8.48
C ASP A 281 -9.46 6.59 8.77
N GLY A 282 -9.38 7.76 8.14
CA GLY A 282 -8.30 8.72 8.38
C GLY A 282 -6.94 8.27 7.85
N VAL A 283 -6.94 7.40 6.83
CA VAL A 283 -5.73 7.06 6.08
C VAL A 283 -5.36 8.22 5.17
N GLU A 284 -4.11 8.69 5.22
CA GLU A 284 -3.68 9.85 4.42
C GLU A 284 -2.89 9.44 3.17
N SER A 285 -2.31 8.24 3.17
CA SER A 285 -1.47 7.74 2.09
C SER A 285 -1.45 6.21 2.04
N ILE A 286 -0.93 5.69 0.94
CA ILE A 286 -0.61 4.27 0.79
C ILE A 286 0.90 4.11 0.66
N LEU A 287 1.44 3.05 1.26
CA LEU A 287 2.76 2.55 0.94
C LEU A 287 2.60 1.36 -0.01
N TYR A 288 2.96 1.55 -1.27
CA TYR A 288 2.79 0.52 -2.29
C TYR A 288 4.09 -0.25 -2.53
N PHE A 289 4.11 -1.51 -2.12
CA PHE A 289 5.18 -2.49 -2.33
C PHE A 289 6.57 -2.16 -1.77
N THR A 290 7.20 -1.05 -2.16
CA THR A 290 8.52 -0.63 -1.67
C THR A 290 8.39 0.52 -0.67
N GLU A 291 9.36 0.63 0.25
CA GLU A 291 9.38 1.66 1.30
C GLU A 291 9.45 3.09 0.75
N ASP A 292 9.85 3.25 -0.52
CA ASP A 292 10.03 4.55 -1.16
C ASP A 292 8.79 5.00 -1.96
N THR A 293 7.75 4.15 -2.08
CA THR A 293 6.54 4.44 -2.88
C THR A 293 5.37 4.81 -1.99
N LEU A 294 5.50 5.95 -1.30
CA LEU A 294 4.43 6.54 -0.48
C LEU A 294 3.57 7.50 -1.33
N ILE A 295 2.33 7.12 -1.63
CA ILE A 295 1.42 7.91 -2.48
C ILE A 295 0.29 8.48 -1.62
N PHE A 296 0.17 9.80 -1.57
CA PHE A 296 -0.91 10.48 -0.84
C PHE A 296 -2.28 10.28 -1.50
N ALA A 297 -3.34 10.27 -0.69
CA ALA A 297 -4.71 10.04 -1.16
C ALA A 297 -5.10 10.98 -2.32
N LYS A 298 -4.79 12.28 -2.19
CA LYS A 298 -5.03 13.31 -3.23
C LYS A 298 -4.24 13.09 -4.53
N GLU A 299 -3.10 12.40 -4.47
CA GLU A 299 -2.32 12.04 -5.66
C GLU A 299 -2.92 10.81 -6.35
N LEU A 300 -3.58 9.95 -5.58
CA LEU A 300 -4.09 8.65 -6.03
C LEU A 300 -5.51 8.72 -6.61
N MET A 301 -6.39 9.54 -6.03
CA MET A 301 -7.77 9.68 -6.48
C MET A 301 -8.38 11.02 -6.06
N ASP A 302 -9.45 11.38 -6.75
CA ASP A 302 -10.23 12.57 -6.41
C ASP A 302 -11.10 12.23 -5.20
N LEU A 303 -10.95 13.03 -4.14
CA LEU A 303 -11.75 12.94 -2.92
C LEU A 303 -12.84 14.03 -2.94
N PRO A 304 -13.94 13.84 -2.18
CA PRO A 304 -14.96 14.88 -2.07
C PRO A 304 -14.35 16.22 -1.63
N ASN A 305 -14.69 17.29 -2.35
CA ASN A 305 -14.39 18.67 -1.98
C ASN A 305 -15.71 19.37 -1.65
N TYR A 306 -15.83 19.87 -0.43
CA TYR A 306 -17.03 20.54 0.08
C TYR A 306 -16.88 22.08 0.13
N GLU A 307 -15.88 22.63 -0.54
CA GLU A 307 -15.73 24.08 -0.66
C GLU A 307 -16.99 24.71 -1.28
N GLY A 308 -17.64 25.61 -0.54
CA GLY A 308 -18.87 26.28 -0.95
C GLY A 308 -20.16 25.47 -0.76
N VAL A 309 -20.08 24.26 -0.18
CA VAL A 309 -21.25 23.47 0.23
C VAL A 309 -21.69 23.93 1.63
N ASP A 310 -23.00 24.02 1.86
CA ASP A 310 -23.54 24.34 3.19
C ASP A 310 -23.12 23.26 4.19
N GLU A 311 -22.70 23.67 5.38
CA GLU A 311 -22.26 22.76 6.44
C GLU A 311 -23.32 21.70 6.79
N ALA A 312 -24.61 22.02 6.65
CA ALA A 312 -25.70 21.07 6.86
C ALA A 312 -25.79 19.97 5.79
N GLU A 313 -25.26 20.23 4.59
CA GLU A 313 -25.24 19.28 3.46
C GLU A 313 -23.96 18.43 3.43
N ILE A 314 -22.92 18.82 4.19
CA ILE A 314 -21.67 18.05 4.29
C ILE A 314 -21.94 16.75 5.06
N PRO A 315 -21.67 15.57 4.47
CA PRO A 315 -21.79 14.30 5.16
C PRO A 315 -20.91 14.28 6.41
N VAL A 316 -21.47 13.82 7.53
CA VAL A 316 -20.69 13.62 8.76
C VAL A 316 -19.65 12.52 8.52
N THR A 317 -18.37 12.92 8.59
CA THR A 317 -17.21 12.03 8.62
C THR A 317 -16.23 12.54 9.67
N ASN A 318 -15.50 11.62 10.32
CA ASN A 318 -14.51 11.99 11.34
C ASN A 318 -13.17 11.26 11.10
N PRO A 319 -12.49 11.50 9.96
CA PRO A 319 -11.27 10.78 9.61
C PRO A 319 -10.15 10.97 10.65
N ASP A 320 -9.93 12.17 11.19
CA ASP A 320 -8.89 12.40 12.20
C ASP A 320 -9.17 11.64 13.51
N LEU A 321 -10.42 11.66 13.97
CA LEU A 321 -10.83 10.88 15.14
C LEU A 321 -10.60 9.39 14.90
N MET A 322 -11.02 8.88 13.74
CA MET A 322 -10.87 7.48 13.38
C MET A 322 -9.40 7.07 13.28
N LYS A 323 -8.54 7.90 12.69
CA LYS A 323 -7.08 7.69 12.65
C LYS A 323 -6.53 7.42 14.05
N PHE A 324 -6.82 8.28 15.01
CA PHE A 324 -6.29 8.12 16.37
C PHE A 324 -6.99 7.01 17.15
N LEU A 325 -8.25 6.69 16.83
CA LEU A 325 -8.93 5.51 17.38
C LEU A 325 -8.25 4.21 16.91
N HIS A 326 -7.92 4.09 15.63
CA HIS A 326 -7.17 2.96 15.08
C HIS A 326 -5.78 2.86 15.69
N LEU A 327 -5.00 3.94 15.64
CA LEU A 327 -3.61 3.96 16.15
C LEU A 327 -3.54 3.64 17.65
N SER A 328 -4.42 4.19 18.47
CA SER A 328 -4.44 3.88 19.91
C SER A 328 -4.88 2.44 20.18
N SER A 329 -5.92 1.95 19.48
CA SER A 329 -6.43 0.59 19.67
C SER A 329 -5.45 -0.50 19.24
N GLN A 330 -4.66 -0.24 18.18
CA GLN A 330 -3.62 -1.17 17.70
C GLN A 330 -2.48 -1.36 18.72
N LEU A 331 -2.22 -0.35 19.55
CA LEU A 331 -1.18 -0.40 20.58
C LEU A 331 -1.69 -0.94 21.94
N ASP A 332 -2.98 -1.24 22.05
CA ASP A 332 -3.54 -1.78 23.28
C ASP A 332 -2.91 -3.15 23.65
N GLY A 333 -2.62 -3.33 24.94
CA GLY A 333 -1.95 -4.52 25.46
C GLY A 333 -0.47 -4.65 25.09
N ILE A 334 0.16 -3.63 24.47
CA ILE A 334 1.63 -3.59 24.34
C ILE A 334 2.25 -3.29 25.69
N GLU A 335 3.26 -4.06 26.08
CA GLU A 335 3.95 -3.85 27.35
C GLU A 335 5.20 -2.96 27.26
N ASP A 336 5.75 -2.76 26.06
CA ASP A 336 6.92 -1.92 25.83
C ASP A 336 6.66 -0.48 26.30
N LYS A 337 7.68 0.12 26.94
CA LYS A 337 7.54 1.42 27.59
C LYS A 337 7.39 2.56 26.58
N GLU A 338 8.12 2.50 25.47
CA GLU A 338 8.08 3.53 24.43
C GLU A 338 6.76 3.47 23.68
N GLU A 339 6.35 2.27 23.25
CA GLU A 339 5.08 2.05 22.56
C GLU A 339 3.88 2.40 23.44
N LYS A 340 3.93 2.12 24.75
CA LYS A 340 2.90 2.60 25.71
C LYS A 340 2.81 4.12 25.76
N ASN A 341 3.94 4.83 25.73
CA ASN A 341 3.93 6.29 25.74
C ASN A 341 3.36 6.86 24.43
N ILE A 342 3.70 6.25 23.30
CA ILE A 342 3.12 6.58 21.99
C ILE A 342 1.60 6.33 22.01
N GLY A 343 1.16 5.17 22.51
CA GLY A 343 -0.26 4.83 22.64
C GLY A 343 -1.04 5.82 23.49
N LYS A 344 -0.48 6.27 24.63
CA LYS A 344 -1.06 7.34 25.45
C LYS A 344 -1.18 8.66 24.70
N ALA A 345 -0.19 8.99 23.88
CA ALA A 345 -0.18 10.24 23.14
C ALA A 345 -1.16 10.21 21.95
N TYR A 346 -1.31 9.08 21.25
CA TYR A 346 -2.40 8.88 20.29
C TYR A 346 -3.76 8.97 20.96
N PHE A 347 -3.89 8.37 22.14
CA PHE A 347 -5.12 8.46 22.94
C PHE A 347 -5.46 9.92 23.32
N TYR A 348 -4.46 10.73 23.70
CA TYR A 348 -4.65 12.17 23.95
C TYR A 348 -5.16 12.91 22.71
N LEU A 349 -4.58 12.63 21.53
CA LEU A 349 -5.04 13.23 20.27
C LEU A 349 -6.48 12.80 19.93
N LEU A 350 -6.80 11.51 20.09
CA LEU A 350 -8.16 10.99 19.93
C LEU A 350 -9.18 11.78 20.78
N ALA A 351 -8.88 11.97 22.06
CA ALA A 351 -9.76 12.70 22.96
C ALA A 351 -9.92 14.18 22.56
N ARG A 352 -8.84 14.84 22.10
CA ARG A 352 -8.91 16.20 21.56
C ARG A 352 -9.85 16.30 20.35
N PHE A 353 -9.73 15.40 19.38
CA PHE A 353 -10.61 15.38 18.21
C PHE A 353 -12.06 15.03 18.58
N THR A 354 -12.25 14.21 19.61
CA THR A 354 -13.58 13.86 20.11
C THR A 354 -14.37 15.09 20.60
N LYS A 355 -13.70 16.09 21.20
CA LYS A 355 -14.35 17.31 21.71
C LYS A 355 -14.96 18.20 20.62
N THR A 356 -14.42 18.15 19.41
CA THR A 356 -14.86 18.99 18.28
C THR A 356 -15.61 18.21 17.21
N ALA A 357 -15.67 16.88 17.33
CA ALA A 357 -16.30 16.01 16.35
C ALA A 357 -17.83 16.09 16.39
N LYS A 358 -18.44 15.98 15.21
CA LYS A 358 -19.88 15.76 15.04
C LYS A 358 -20.14 14.28 14.85
N PHE A 359 -21.12 13.74 15.56
CA PHE A 359 -21.49 12.33 15.46
C PHE A 359 -22.93 12.20 15.02
N ILE A 360 -23.31 10.97 14.65
CA ILE A 360 -24.67 10.63 14.27
C ILE A 360 -25.26 9.71 15.35
N ALA A 361 -26.25 10.20 16.07
CA ALA A 361 -27.06 9.40 16.99
C ALA A 361 -28.22 8.75 16.20
N PRO A 362 -28.35 7.41 16.19
CA PRO A 362 -29.46 6.74 15.53
C PRO A 362 -30.78 7.09 16.20
N MET A 363 -31.74 7.48 15.38
CA MET A 363 -33.04 7.99 15.78
C MET A 363 -34.15 7.20 15.09
N GLN A 364 -35.11 6.70 15.87
CA GLN A 364 -36.35 6.14 15.36
C GLN A 364 -37.49 7.14 15.55
N LEU A 365 -38.10 7.56 14.44
CA LEU A 365 -39.25 8.46 14.44
C LEU A 365 -40.53 7.66 14.72
N HIS A 366 -41.41 8.20 15.56
CA HIS A 366 -42.74 7.62 15.79
C HIS A 366 -43.82 8.48 15.13
N GLY A 367 -44.74 7.86 14.39
CA GLY A 367 -45.91 8.54 13.83
C GLY A 367 -45.63 9.52 12.69
N TYR A 368 -44.45 9.45 12.05
CA TYR A 368 -44.08 10.34 10.94
C TYR A 368 -45.01 10.20 9.74
N ASP A 369 -45.41 8.97 9.39
CA ASP A 369 -46.33 8.71 8.28
C ASP A 369 -47.73 9.29 8.57
N GLN A 370 -48.23 9.15 9.80
CA GLN A 370 -49.49 9.77 10.24
C GLN A 370 -49.42 11.30 10.24
N LEU A 371 -48.29 11.89 10.65
CA LEU A 371 -48.09 13.35 10.63
C LEU A 371 -48.06 13.92 9.21
N LEU A 372 -47.50 13.20 8.24
CA LEU A 372 -47.51 13.58 6.82
C LEU A 372 -48.91 13.46 6.18
N GLU A 373 -49.68 12.44 6.56
CA GLU A 373 -51.09 12.29 6.16
C GLU A 373 -51.98 13.38 6.75
N ASP A 374 -51.78 13.73 8.02
CA ASP A 374 -52.61 14.69 8.76
C ASP A 374 -52.27 16.17 8.48
N ASN A 375 -51.05 16.47 8.03
CA ASN A 375 -50.60 17.83 7.71
C ASN A 375 -49.77 17.89 6.41
N PRO A 376 -50.40 17.74 5.23
CA PRO A 376 -49.68 17.63 3.97
C PRO A 376 -48.95 18.92 3.52
N GLN A 377 -49.18 20.09 4.15
CA GLN A 377 -48.52 21.36 3.82
C GLN A 377 -48.53 22.39 4.97
N THR A 378 -47.62 22.27 5.94
CA THR A 378 -47.38 23.34 6.92
C THR A 378 -45.94 23.85 6.87
N ALA A 379 -45.76 25.17 6.91
CA ALA A 379 -44.46 25.87 6.94
C ALA A 379 -43.74 25.78 8.31
N ILE A 380 -44.27 24.97 9.24
CA ILE A 380 -43.73 24.76 10.58
C ILE A 380 -43.23 23.32 10.65
N GLU A 381 -41.95 23.13 10.94
CA GLU A 381 -41.37 21.80 11.16
C GLU A 381 -42.06 21.12 12.36
N PRO A 382 -42.72 19.97 12.17
CA PRO A 382 -43.41 19.29 13.25
C PRO A 382 -42.40 18.74 14.28
N ASN A 383 -42.68 18.95 15.57
CA ASN A 383 -41.91 18.37 16.66
C ASN A 383 -42.26 16.88 16.79
N ILE A 384 -41.61 16.05 15.99
CA ILE A 384 -41.86 14.60 15.91
C ILE A 384 -41.21 13.91 17.11
N PRO A 385 -41.96 13.16 17.93
CA PRO A 385 -41.38 12.35 18.99
C PRO A 385 -40.42 11.30 18.41
N PHE A 386 -39.25 11.17 19.02
CA PHE A 386 -38.25 10.21 18.59
C PHE A 386 -37.57 9.51 19.76
N ASN A 387 -37.08 8.30 19.51
CA ASN A 387 -36.22 7.58 20.43
C ASN A 387 -34.81 7.50 19.88
N LEU A 388 -33.83 7.78 20.74
CA LEU A 388 -32.42 7.50 20.44
C LEU A 388 -32.09 6.05 20.75
N ALA A 389 -31.10 5.50 20.03
CA ALA A 389 -30.50 4.22 20.37
C ALA A 389 -29.69 4.33 21.68
N ILE A 390 -30.17 3.66 22.73
CA ILE A 390 -29.59 3.69 24.08
C ILE A 390 -29.23 2.26 24.52
N LYS A 391 -28.16 2.13 25.32
CA LYS A 391 -27.80 0.90 26.04
C LYS A 391 -27.43 1.19 27.50
N GLN A 392 -27.08 0.16 28.25
CA GLN A 392 -26.62 0.31 29.64
C GLN A 392 -25.34 1.15 29.72
N GLY A 393 -25.34 2.16 30.59
CA GLY A 393 -24.16 2.97 30.90
C GLY A 393 -23.15 2.26 31.81
N LYS A 394 -21.91 2.75 31.84
CA LYS A 394 -20.84 2.33 32.77
C LYS A 394 -20.88 3.14 34.06
N THR A 395 -21.00 4.45 33.93
CA THR A 395 -21.04 5.41 35.04
C THR A 395 -22.42 6.01 35.23
N LYS A 396 -23.20 6.12 34.15
CA LYS A 396 -24.60 6.58 34.18
C LYS A 396 -25.53 5.40 33.91
N GLU A 397 -26.84 5.61 34.14
CA GLU A 397 -27.83 4.55 33.88
C GLU A 397 -27.87 4.17 32.39
N LYS A 398 -27.73 5.18 31.53
CA LYS A 398 -27.92 5.07 30.09
C LYS A 398 -26.70 5.56 29.33
N ALA A 399 -26.40 4.89 28.23
CA ALA A 399 -25.41 5.31 27.25
C ALA A 399 -26.04 5.51 25.88
N VAL A 400 -25.85 6.70 25.28
CA VAL A 400 -26.28 6.98 23.91
C VAL A 400 -25.28 6.39 22.92
N GLN A 401 -25.78 5.71 21.90
CA GLN A 401 -24.98 5.17 20.82
C GLN A 401 -24.78 6.24 19.74
N VAL A 402 -23.54 6.46 19.32
CA VAL A 402 -23.20 7.46 18.29
C VAL A 402 -22.21 6.88 17.29
N TYR A 403 -22.24 7.39 16.06
CA TYR A 403 -21.40 6.93 14.95
C TYR A 403 -20.60 8.07 14.34
N THR A 404 -19.39 7.75 13.89
CA THR A 404 -18.49 8.71 13.25
C THR A 404 -18.87 9.05 11.81
N ASP A 405 -19.73 8.24 11.20
CA ASP A 405 -20.16 8.38 9.81
C ASP A 405 -21.41 7.54 9.54
N TRP A 406 -22.10 7.88 8.45
CA TRP A 406 -23.33 7.18 8.03
C TRP A 406 -23.07 5.73 7.68
N LYS A 407 -21.94 5.39 7.05
CA LYS A 407 -21.64 4.01 6.64
C LYS A 407 -21.61 3.08 7.85
N ARG A 408 -21.02 3.52 8.97
CA ARG A 408 -20.99 2.74 10.21
C ARG A 408 -22.34 2.62 10.88
N LEU A 409 -23.12 3.70 10.92
CA LEU A 409 -24.49 3.67 11.41
C LEU A 409 -25.33 2.68 10.60
N ARG A 410 -25.30 2.78 9.26
CA ARG A 410 -26.09 1.94 8.34
C ARG A 410 -25.75 0.47 8.43
N LYS A 411 -24.47 0.13 8.62
CA LYS A 411 -24.08 -1.27 8.83
C LYS A 411 -24.72 -1.87 10.09
N HIS A 412 -24.94 -1.08 11.14
CA HIS A 412 -25.47 -1.58 12.41
C HIS A 412 -26.99 -1.48 12.53
N PHE A 413 -27.57 -0.38 12.06
CA PHE A 413 -28.98 -0.03 12.25
C PHE A 413 -29.80 -0.03 10.94
N GLY A 414 -29.20 -0.34 9.80
CA GLY A 414 -29.91 -0.31 8.52
C GLY A 414 -30.31 1.10 8.06
N GLU A 415 -31.11 1.17 6.99
CA GLU A 415 -31.56 2.43 6.36
C GLU A 415 -32.79 3.03 7.07
N GLU A 416 -33.49 2.24 7.87
CA GLU A 416 -34.74 2.61 8.54
C GLU A 416 -34.54 3.62 9.68
N TYR A 417 -33.38 3.60 10.34
CA TYR A 417 -33.05 4.62 11.33
C TYR A 417 -32.75 5.96 10.64
N LYS A 418 -33.16 7.06 11.26
CA LYS A 418 -32.65 8.39 10.91
C LYS A 418 -31.42 8.70 11.76
N GLY A 419 -30.73 9.78 11.45
CA GLY A 419 -29.55 10.22 12.19
C GLY A 419 -29.76 11.63 12.71
N LEU A 420 -29.57 11.82 14.01
CA LEU A 420 -29.47 13.13 14.62
C LEU A 420 -27.99 13.51 14.75
N VAL A 421 -27.60 14.65 14.18
CA VAL A 421 -26.22 15.15 14.30
C VAL A 421 -26.05 15.76 15.69
N VAL A 422 -25.04 15.28 16.43
CA VAL A 422 -24.82 15.63 17.84
C VAL A 422 -23.34 15.89 18.11
N THR A 423 -23.04 16.73 19.10
CA THR A 423 -21.72 16.86 19.73
C THR A 423 -21.76 16.14 21.09
N LEU A 424 -20.59 15.72 21.59
CA LEU A 424 -20.55 14.94 22.83
C LEU A 424 -20.62 15.79 24.09
N ASP A 425 -20.23 17.06 24.04
CA ASP A 425 -20.16 17.97 25.19
C ASP A 425 -21.49 18.12 25.94
N GLU A 426 -22.62 18.11 25.22
CA GLU A 426 -23.95 18.13 25.81
C GLU A 426 -24.39 16.73 26.25
N LEU A 427 -24.17 15.71 25.41
CA LEU A 427 -24.59 14.34 25.69
C LEU A 427 -23.93 13.77 26.95
N VAL A 428 -22.62 14.01 27.13
CA VAL A 428 -21.87 13.43 28.25
C VAL A 428 -22.29 13.97 29.60
N LYS A 429 -23.05 15.08 29.68
CA LYS A 429 -23.57 15.64 30.95
C LYS A 429 -24.70 14.79 31.53
N ASP A 430 -25.53 14.20 30.68
CA ASP A 430 -26.71 13.43 31.11
C ASP A 430 -26.58 11.92 30.85
N TYR A 431 -25.74 11.54 29.88
CA TYR A 431 -25.58 10.15 29.44
C TYR A 431 -24.11 9.77 29.36
N ASP A 432 -23.82 8.48 29.46
CA ASP A 432 -22.58 7.98 28.89
C ASP A 432 -22.71 7.96 27.35
N VAL A 433 -21.61 7.90 26.63
CA VAL A 433 -21.65 7.79 25.16
C VAL A 433 -20.84 6.58 24.72
N VAL A 434 -21.33 5.85 23.72
CA VAL A 434 -20.53 4.84 23.04
C VAL A 434 -20.42 5.17 21.57
N ILE A 435 -19.17 5.35 21.14
CA ILE A 435 -18.80 5.67 19.76
C ILE A 435 -18.59 4.35 19.00
N ASN A 436 -19.21 4.25 17.83
CA ASN A 436 -19.17 3.10 16.92
C ASN A 436 -19.47 1.74 17.60
N PRO A 437 -20.54 1.60 18.40
CA PRO A 437 -20.91 0.32 18.99
C PRO A 437 -21.38 -0.69 17.94
N GLY A 438 -21.28 -1.98 18.28
CA GLY A 438 -21.76 -3.08 17.45
C GLY A 438 -20.68 -4.14 17.20
N GLU A 439 -20.63 -4.66 15.98
CA GLU A 439 -19.60 -5.62 15.54
C GLU A 439 -18.21 -5.00 15.32
N TYR A 440 -18.07 -3.69 15.55
CA TYR A 440 -16.81 -2.97 15.41
C TYR A 440 -15.90 -3.27 16.61
N PRO A 441 -14.72 -3.88 16.41
CA PRO A 441 -13.80 -4.18 17.51
C PRO A 441 -13.23 -2.93 18.21
N ILE A 442 -13.35 -1.77 17.57
CA ILE A 442 -12.81 -0.47 18.04
C ILE A 442 -13.86 0.44 18.69
N ALA A 443 -14.95 -0.10 19.23
CA ALA A 443 -15.95 0.70 19.94
C ALA A 443 -15.35 1.39 21.18
N LEU A 444 -15.57 2.70 21.33
CA LEU A 444 -15.05 3.48 22.46
C LEU A 444 -16.17 3.91 23.40
N PHE A 445 -16.02 3.59 24.68
CA PHE A 445 -16.91 4.06 25.74
C PHE A 445 -16.37 5.37 26.32
N MET A 446 -17.18 6.42 26.27
CA MET A 446 -16.86 7.78 26.66
C MET A 446 -17.72 8.17 27.87
N THR A 447 -17.07 8.46 28.99
CA THR A 447 -17.71 8.99 30.20
C THR A 447 -17.41 10.47 30.34
N GLU A 448 -18.19 11.19 31.14
CA GLU A 448 -17.95 12.61 31.43
C GLU A 448 -16.55 12.86 32.01
N GLU A 449 -16.13 12.03 32.97
CA GLU A 449 -14.80 12.10 33.58
C GLU A 449 -13.70 11.97 32.51
N PHE A 450 -13.84 11.00 31.62
CA PHE A 450 -12.85 10.74 30.57
C PHE A 450 -12.84 11.84 29.50
N PHE A 451 -14.01 12.38 29.14
CA PHE A 451 -14.15 13.50 28.22
C PHE A 451 -13.46 14.77 28.78
N ASN A 452 -13.60 15.03 30.08
CA ASN A 452 -13.02 16.18 30.76
C ASN A 452 -11.55 15.99 31.17
N ALA A 453 -11.03 14.76 31.20
CA ALA A 453 -9.64 14.47 31.61
C ALA A 453 -8.57 14.99 30.63
N VAL A 454 -8.96 15.49 29.46
CA VAL A 454 -8.08 15.89 28.35
C VAL A 454 -8.21 17.38 28.05
N ASP A 455 -8.40 18.21 29.09
CA ASP A 455 -8.37 19.69 29.01
C ASP A 455 -7.01 20.31 29.35
#